data_AF-A0A4Y9KQ52-F1
#
_entry.id   AF-A0A4Y9KQ52-F1
#
_cell.length_a   1.000
_cell.length_b   1.000
_cell.length_c   1.000
_cell.angle_alpha   90.00
_cell.angle_beta   90.00
_cell.angle_gamma   90.00
#
_symmetry.space_group_name_H-M   'P 1'
#
loop_
_entity.id
_entity.type
_entity.pdbx_description
1 polymer ?
#
loop_
_entity_poly.entity_id
_entity_poly.type
_entity_poly.pdbx_seq_one_letter_code
_entity_poly.pdbx_strand_id
1 'polypeptide(L)'
;MPGVTPKTVHQLLELRKLRRRRADETLRVRQSAVDKSAAAVEAALAVLRTWRQDRPRREGEIYDLLIGKTVALNDLEEAKAKMVSLNDHERLLERRLAEALSEAEQARQARQEACNAARKAYRELERCDSLACALTARALKETDF
;
A
#
# COMPACT_ATOMS: atom_id res chain seq x y z
N MET A 1 -37.19 35.39 -9.90
CA MET A 1 -36.34 34.25 -9.49
C MET A 1 -34.98 34.46 -10.14
N PRO A 2 -33.91 34.79 -9.41
CA PRO A 2 -32.60 34.94 -10.03
C PRO A 2 -32.14 33.55 -10.47
N GLY A 3 -32.19 33.31 -11.78
CA GLY A 3 -31.72 32.07 -12.40
C GLY A 3 -30.26 31.84 -12.03
N VAL A 4 -29.92 30.62 -11.67
CA VAL A 4 -28.52 30.22 -11.47
C VAL A 4 -27.77 30.59 -12.75
N THR A 5 -26.91 31.60 -12.66
CA THR A 5 -26.24 32.17 -13.83
C THR A 5 -25.31 31.11 -14.46
N PRO A 6 -25.26 30.99 -15.79
CA PRO A 6 -24.42 30.02 -16.51
C PRO A 6 -22.95 30.02 -16.03
N LYS A 7 -22.46 31.20 -15.61
CA LYS A 7 -21.13 31.39 -15.03
C LYS A 7 -20.90 30.59 -13.75
N THR A 8 -21.89 30.49 -12.87
CA THR A 8 -21.79 29.76 -11.59
C THR A 8 -21.71 28.25 -11.83
N VAL A 9 -22.49 27.74 -12.78
CA VAL A 9 -22.46 26.32 -13.17
C VAL A 9 -21.14 25.97 -13.84
N HIS A 10 -20.61 26.86 -14.68
CA HIS A 10 -19.29 26.70 -15.28
C HIS A 10 -18.17 26.67 -14.24
N GLN A 11 -18.19 27.59 -13.25
CA GLN A 11 -17.22 27.58 -12.15
C GLN A 11 -17.30 26.30 -11.30
N LEU A 12 -18.52 25.82 -11.03
CA LEU A 12 -18.71 24.54 -10.32
C LEU A 12 -18.14 23.38 -11.14
N LEU A 13 -18.34 23.38 -12.46
CA LEU A 13 -17.81 22.35 -13.34
C LEU A 13 -16.28 22.31 -13.31
N GLU A 14 -15.63 23.46 -13.43
CA GLU A 14 -14.16 23.54 -13.35
C GLU A 14 -13.63 23.08 -11.98
N LEU A 15 -14.32 23.42 -10.89
CA LEU A 15 -13.98 22.91 -9.56
C LEU A 15 -14.10 21.38 -9.49
N ARG A 16 -15.13 20.78 -10.11
CA ARG A 16 -15.31 19.31 -10.14
C ARG A 16 -14.25 18.63 -11.00
N LYS A 17 -13.86 19.21 -12.14
CA LYS A 17 -12.74 18.72 -12.96
C LYS A 17 -11.43 18.71 -12.15
N LEU A 18 -11.16 19.77 -11.40
CA LEU A 18 -9.99 19.84 -10.53
C LEU A 18 -10.02 18.77 -9.42
N ARG A 19 -11.17 18.58 -8.76
CA ARG A 19 -11.35 17.55 -7.73
C ARG A 19 -11.15 16.14 -8.30
N ARG A 20 -11.66 15.86 -9.50
CA ARG A 20 -11.40 14.60 -10.20
C ARG A 20 -9.91 14.39 -10.44
N ARG A 21 -9.22 15.37 -11.03
CA ARG A 21 -7.76 15.28 -11.28
C ARG A 21 -6.96 14.98 -10.00
N ARG A 22 -7.31 15.66 -8.90
CA ARG A 22 -6.68 15.39 -7.58
C ARG A 22 -6.99 14.00 -7.06
N ALA A 23 -8.20 13.50 -7.24
CA ALA A 23 -8.58 12.15 -6.84
C ALA A 23 -7.85 11.09 -7.68
N ASP A 24 -7.72 11.30 -8.99
CA ASP A 24 -6.99 10.42 -9.91
C ASP A 24 -5.49 10.37 -9.54
N GLU A 25 -4.88 11.53 -9.26
CA GLU A 25 -3.49 11.60 -8.80
C GLU A 25 -3.30 10.88 -7.46
N THR A 26 -4.22 11.10 -6.50
CA THR A 26 -4.21 10.42 -5.21
C THR A 26 -4.29 8.90 -5.41
N LEU A 27 -5.19 8.42 -6.27
CA LEU A 27 -5.33 7.00 -6.58
C LEU A 27 -4.05 6.43 -7.19
N ARG A 28 -3.39 7.16 -8.09
CA ARG A 28 -2.11 6.76 -8.70
C ARG A 28 -0.99 6.62 -7.65
N VAL A 29 -0.89 7.58 -6.73
CA VAL A 29 0.07 7.50 -5.62
C VAL A 29 -0.23 6.29 -4.73
N ARG A 30 -1.51 6.03 -4.40
CA ARG A 30 -1.89 4.86 -3.60
C ARG A 30 -1.65 3.54 -4.32
N GLN A 31 -1.87 3.47 -5.63
CA GLN A 31 -1.49 2.29 -6.42
C GLN A 31 0.01 2.02 -6.32
N SER A 32 0.83 3.06 -6.50
CA SER A 32 2.29 2.94 -6.38
C SER A 32 2.73 2.48 -4.98
N ALA A 33 2.01 2.91 -3.94
CA ALA A 33 2.28 2.46 -2.56
C ALA A 33 1.94 0.97 -2.38
N VAL A 34 0.85 0.48 -2.97
CA VAL A 34 0.52 -0.95 -2.99
C VAL A 34 1.62 -1.75 -3.67
N ASP A 35 2.08 -1.32 -4.84
CA ASP A 35 3.12 -2.02 -5.60
C ASP A 35 4.44 -2.08 -4.82
N LYS A 36 4.83 -0.97 -4.16
CA LYS A 36 6.00 -0.92 -3.27
C LYS A 36 5.86 -1.86 -2.07
N SER A 37 4.70 -1.86 -1.41
CA SER A 37 4.46 -2.72 -0.25
C SER A 37 4.46 -4.20 -0.63
N ALA A 38 3.94 -4.56 -1.80
CA ALA A 38 4.01 -5.92 -2.32
C ALA A 38 5.47 -6.35 -2.57
N ALA A 39 6.28 -5.48 -3.18
CA ALA A 39 7.71 -5.75 -3.35
C ALA A 39 8.45 -5.92 -2.01
N ALA A 40 8.08 -5.16 -0.99
CA ALA A 40 8.65 -5.29 0.36
C ALA A 40 8.30 -6.64 1.01
N VAL A 41 7.06 -7.11 0.86
CA VAL A 41 6.63 -8.44 1.34
C VAL A 41 7.43 -9.54 0.64
N GLU A 42 7.55 -9.49 -0.68
CA GLU A 42 8.34 -10.49 -1.43
C GLU A 42 9.82 -10.48 -1.03
N ALA A 43 10.40 -9.29 -0.83
CA ALA A 43 11.77 -9.18 -0.34
C ALA A 43 11.93 -9.78 1.07
N ALA A 44 11.00 -9.50 1.99
CA ALA A 44 11.03 -10.07 3.35
C ALA A 44 10.88 -11.60 3.33
N LEU A 45 9.99 -12.13 2.48
CA LEU A 45 9.83 -13.57 2.28
C LEU A 45 11.10 -14.21 1.71
N ALA A 46 11.74 -13.58 0.72
CA ALA A 46 12.98 -14.07 0.13
C ALA A 46 14.09 -14.13 1.18
N VAL A 47 14.27 -13.08 2.00
CA VAL A 47 15.26 -13.07 3.08
C VAL A 47 14.99 -14.18 4.11
N LEU A 48 13.74 -14.33 4.56
CA LEU A 48 13.37 -15.39 5.51
C LEU A 48 13.59 -16.79 4.94
N ARG A 49 13.28 -17.02 3.66
CA ARG A 49 13.51 -18.30 2.99
C ARG A 49 15.00 -18.61 2.91
N THR A 50 15.82 -17.65 2.47
CA THR A 50 17.28 -17.82 2.40
C THR A 50 17.86 -18.11 3.78
N TRP A 51 17.39 -17.40 4.82
CA TRP A 51 17.79 -17.67 6.19
C TRP A 51 17.45 -19.11 6.62
N ARG A 52 16.22 -19.56 6.39
CA ARG A 52 15.78 -20.92 6.74
C ARG A 52 16.52 -22.02 5.97
N GLN A 53 17.00 -21.73 4.77
CA GLN A 53 17.84 -22.64 4.00
C GLN A 53 19.27 -22.74 4.57
N ASP A 54 19.83 -21.62 5.01
CA ASP A 54 21.20 -21.56 5.57
C ASP A 54 21.26 -21.98 7.05
N ARG A 55 20.15 -21.81 7.79
CA ARG A 55 20.06 -22.07 9.22
C ARG A 55 20.51 -23.49 9.62
N PRO A 56 20.08 -24.59 8.97
CA PRO A 56 20.51 -25.94 9.36
C PRO A 56 22.03 -26.13 9.27
N ARG A 57 22.68 -25.51 8.29
CA ARG A 57 24.14 -25.54 8.17
C ARG A 57 24.80 -24.88 9.38
N ARG A 58 24.34 -23.68 9.77
CA ARG A 58 24.86 -22.95 10.93
C ARG A 58 24.63 -23.70 12.24
N GLU A 59 23.46 -24.34 12.38
CA GLU A 59 23.17 -25.19 13.53
C GLU A 59 24.09 -26.41 13.56
N GLY A 60 24.33 -27.04 12.40
CA GLY A 60 25.31 -28.12 12.26
C GLY A 60 26.70 -27.71 12.71
N GLU A 61 27.20 -26.55 12.26
CA GLU A 61 28.50 -26.00 12.67
C GLU A 61 28.60 -25.81 14.20
N ILE A 62 27.49 -25.51 14.89
CA ILE A 62 27.45 -25.44 16.37
C ILE A 62 27.50 -26.84 16.98
N TYR A 63 26.70 -27.78 16.47
CA TYR A 63 26.64 -29.14 17.01
C TYR A 63 27.92 -29.95 16.76
N ASP A 64 28.60 -29.74 15.64
CA ASP A 64 29.87 -30.40 15.29
C ASP A 64 30.98 -30.08 16.30
N LEU A 65 30.87 -28.97 17.03
CA LEU A 65 31.79 -28.60 18.11
C LEU A 65 31.52 -29.37 19.41
N LEU A 66 30.33 -29.94 19.58
CA LEU A 66 29.88 -30.55 20.84
C LEU A 66 29.74 -32.07 20.76
N ILE A 67 29.19 -32.60 19.66
CA ILE A 67 28.80 -34.02 19.56
C ILE A 67 30.06 -34.91 19.61
N GLY A 68 30.04 -35.87 20.54
CA GLY A 68 31.12 -36.85 20.71
C GLY A 68 32.42 -36.28 21.26
N LYS A 69 32.44 -35.02 21.72
CA LYS A 69 33.63 -34.35 22.27
C LYS A 69 33.45 -34.03 23.74
N THR A 70 34.53 -34.14 24.51
CA THR A 70 34.60 -33.59 25.87
C THR A 70 34.87 -32.11 25.74
N VAL A 71 33.89 -31.28 26.09
CA VAL A 71 33.94 -29.82 25.98
C VAL A 71 33.84 -29.17 27.35
N ALA A 72 34.47 -28.00 27.53
CA ALA A 72 34.35 -27.26 28.77
C ALA A 72 32.93 -26.69 28.91
N LEU A 73 32.51 -26.42 30.14
CA LEU A 73 31.20 -25.81 30.41
C LEU A 73 31.03 -24.48 29.65
N ASN A 74 32.08 -23.67 29.58
CA ASN A 74 32.07 -22.39 28.86
C ASN A 74 31.78 -22.57 27.36
N ASP A 75 32.34 -23.61 26.73
CA ASP A 75 32.10 -23.89 25.31
C ASP A 75 30.63 -24.28 25.06
N LEU A 76 30.03 -25.01 26.01
CA LEU A 76 28.61 -25.38 25.97
C LEU A 76 27.71 -24.15 26.13
N GLU A 77 28.06 -23.24 27.04
CA GLU A 77 27.35 -21.97 27.21
C GLU A 77 27.45 -21.08 25.96
N GLU A 78 28.63 -21.03 25.32
CA GLU A 78 28.83 -20.29 24.07
C GLU A 78 27.98 -20.89 22.94
N ALA A 79 27.95 -22.21 22.80
CA ALA A 79 27.11 -22.88 21.82
C ALA A 79 25.62 -22.61 22.05
N LYS A 80 25.17 -22.62 23.31
CA LYS A 80 23.81 -22.23 23.68
C LYS A 80 23.52 -20.78 23.28
N ALA A 81 24.44 -19.85 23.54
CA ALA A 81 24.29 -18.45 23.16
C ALA A 81 24.17 -18.27 21.64
N LYS A 82 24.98 -19.01 20.86
CA LYS A 82 24.90 -19.02 19.39
C LYS A 82 23.53 -19.54 18.91
N MET A 83 23.03 -20.63 19.51
CA MET A 83 21.71 -21.18 19.17
C MET A 83 20.57 -20.19 19.48
N VAL A 84 20.65 -19.49 20.61
CA VAL A 84 19.71 -18.41 20.95
C VAL A 84 19.79 -17.28 19.91
N SER A 85 20.99 -16.87 19.51
CA SER A 85 21.20 -15.85 18.48
C SER A 85 20.57 -16.23 17.13
N LEU A 86 20.68 -17.49 16.69
CA LEU A 86 20.01 -17.95 15.47
C LEU A 86 18.48 -17.84 15.58
N ASN A 87 17.91 -18.24 16.71
CA ASN A 87 16.47 -18.15 16.96
C ASN A 87 16.00 -16.68 17.02
N ASP A 88 16.76 -15.81 17.67
CA ASP A 88 16.42 -14.38 17.77
C ASP A 88 16.51 -13.70 16.41
N HIS A 89 17.47 -14.09 15.56
CA HIS A 89 17.54 -13.60 14.19
C HIS A 89 16.33 -14.02 13.38
N GLU A 90 15.90 -15.29 13.45
CA GLU A 90 14.68 -15.72 12.76
C GLU A 90 13.45 -14.96 13.23
N ARG A 91 13.27 -14.79 14.54
CA ARG A 91 12.17 -13.99 15.11
C ARG A 91 12.18 -12.55 14.61
N LEU A 92 13.35 -11.94 14.44
CA LEU A 92 13.48 -10.61 13.85
C LEU A 92 12.99 -10.60 12.40
N LEU A 93 13.35 -11.60 11.60
CA LEU A 93 12.91 -11.71 10.21
C LEU A 93 11.39 -11.93 10.10
N GLU A 94 10.82 -12.77 10.98
CA GLU A 94 9.37 -12.99 11.07
C GLU A 94 8.62 -11.70 11.44
N ARG A 95 9.14 -10.91 12.38
CA ARG A 95 8.57 -9.60 12.72
C ARG A 95 8.59 -8.65 11.54
N ARG A 96 9.71 -8.56 10.81
CA ARG A 96 9.81 -7.72 9.60
C ARG A 96 8.83 -8.14 8.51
N LEU A 97 8.62 -9.45 8.34
CA LEU A 97 7.59 -9.95 7.43
C LEU A 97 6.18 -9.54 7.89
N ALA A 98 5.88 -9.67 9.18
CA ALA A 98 4.59 -9.26 9.73
C ALA A 98 4.34 -7.75 9.57
N GLU A 99 5.36 -6.92 9.80
CA GLU A 99 5.33 -5.47 9.56
C GLU A 99 5.04 -5.17 8.08
N ALA A 100 5.78 -5.79 7.14
CA ALA A 100 5.56 -5.60 5.71
C ALA A 100 4.15 -6.03 5.26
N LEU A 101 3.62 -7.13 5.82
CA LEU A 101 2.25 -7.58 5.54
C LEU A 101 1.20 -6.58 6.06
N SER A 102 1.41 -6.04 7.25
CA SER A 102 0.54 -5.00 7.83
C SER A 102 0.54 -3.73 6.97
N GLU A 103 1.72 -3.26 6.55
CA GLU A 103 1.85 -2.11 5.66
C GLU A 103 1.18 -2.34 4.30
N ALA A 104 1.32 -3.54 3.74
CA ALA A 104 0.66 -3.90 2.48
C ALA A 104 -0.86 -3.88 2.60
N GLU A 105 -1.41 -4.34 3.73
CA GLU A 105 -2.84 -4.29 3.98
C GLU A 105 -3.34 -2.84 4.16
N GLN A 106 -2.61 -2.01 4.90
CA GLN A 106 -2.91 -0.58 5.02
C GLN A 106 -2.87 0.13 3.66
N ALA A 107 -1.89 -0.19 2.81
CA ALA A 107 -1.79 0.36 1.46
C ALA A 107 -2.99 -0.05 0.59
N ARG A 108 -3.45 -1.29 0.69
CA ARG A 108 -4.65 -1.79 -0.02
C ARG A 108 -5.91 -1.06 0.45
N GLN A 109 -6.08 -0.88 1.75
CA GLN A 109 -7.21 -0.15 2.32
C GLN A 109 -7.22 1.31 1.85
N ALA A 110 -6.08 2.00 1.95
CA ALA A 110 -5.94 3.38 1.49
C ALA A 110 -6.21 3.53 -0.03
N ARG A 111 -5.78 2.55 -0.84
CA ARG A 111 -6.11 2.49 -2.27
C ARG A 111 -7.61 2.32 -2.50
N GLN A 112 -8.26 1.45 -1.73
CA GLN A 112 -9.70 1.22 -1.85
C GLN A 112 -10.50 2.49 -1.53
N GLU A 113 -10.11 3.21 -0.48
CA GLU A 113 -10.68 4.51 -0.13
C GLU A 113 -10.47 5.54 -1.24
N ALA A 114 -9.26 5.64 -1.79
CA ALA A 114 -8.96 6.53 -2.90
C ALA A 114 -9.77 6.18 -4.17
N CYS A 115 -9.99 4.89 -4.44
CA CYS A 115 -10.82 4.41 -5.55
C CYS A 115 -12.29 4.84 -5.36
N ASN A 116 -12.83 4.68 -4.15
CA ASN A 116 -14.18 5.12 -3.81
C ASN A 116 -14.32 6.65 -3.96
N ALA A 117 -13.32 7.41 -3.51
CA ALA A 117 -13.29 8.87 -3.65
C ALA A 117 -13.22 9.30 -5.12
N ALA A 118 -12.39 8.65 -5.94
CA ALA A 118 -12.30 8.91 -7.38
C ALA A 118 -13.63 8.62 -8.09
N ARG A 119 -14.27 7.48 -7.78
CA ARG A 119 -15.61 7.14 -8.30
C ARG A 119 -16.66 8.19 -7.92
N LYS A 120 -16.63 8.69 -6.68
CA LYS A 120 -17.54 9.76 -6.23
C LYS A 120 -17.29 11.05 -7.01
N ALA A 121 -16.02 11.47 -7.15
CA ALA A 121 -15.65 12.67 -7.89
C ALA A 121 -16.06 12.58 -9.36
N TYR A 122 -15.93 11.39 -9.97
CA TYR A 122 -16.36 11.12 -11.33
C TYR A 122 -17.89 11.30 -11.50
N ARG A 123 -18.68 10.66 -10.62
CA ARG A 123 -20.15 10.78 -10.65
C ARG A 123 -20.62 12.23 -10.44
N GLU A 124 -19.95 12.97 -9.55
CA GLU A 124 -20.29 14.38 -9.31
C GLU A 124 -19.94 15.27 -10.51
N LEU A 125 -18.85 14.98 -11.22
CA LEU A 125 -18.48 15.66 -12.45
C LEU A 125 -19.51 15.39 -13.55
N GLU A 126 -19.86 14.12 -13.81
CA GLU A 126 -20.88 13.76 -14.81
C GLU A 126 -22.23 14.45 -14.55
N ARG A 127 -22.64 14.55 -13.27
CA ARG A 127 -23.84 15.30 -12.89
C ARG A 127 -23.73 16.80 -13.21
N CYS A 128 -22.57 17.42 -12.97
CA CYS A 128 -22.39 18.83 -13.29
C CYS A 128 -22.28 19.07 -14.81
N ASP A 129 -21.62 18.17 -15.54
CA ASP A 129 -21.52 18.21 -17.00
C ASP A 129 -22.89 18.09 -17.66
N SER A 130 -23.72 17.15 -17.22
CA SER A 130 -25.09 16.98 -17.73
C SER A 130 -25.99 18.18 -17.44
N LEU A 131 -25.90 18.77 -16.24
CA LEU A 131 -26.59 20.02 -15.90
C LEU A 131 -26.12 21.20 -16.76
N ALA A 132 -24.80 21.34 -16.96
CA ALA A 132 -24.25 22.36 -17.83
C ALA A 132 -24.81 22.22 -19.26
N CYS A 133 -24.75 21.02 -19.83
CA CYS A 133 -25.28 20.74 -21.17
C CYS A 133 -26.78 21.07 -21.30
N ALA A 134 -27.58 20.69 -20.29
CA ALA A 134 -29.03 20.97 -20.29
C ALA A 134 -29.33 22.49 -20.25
N LEU A 135 -28.56 23.26 -19.49
CA LEU A 135 -28.70 24.71 -19.43
C LEU A 135 -28.29 25.39 -20.74
N THR A 136 -27.20 24.95 -21.37
CA THR A 136 -26.80 25.47 -22.70
C THR A 136 -27.85 25.15 -23.76
N ALA A 137 -28.38 23.92 -23.77
CA ALA A 137 -29.42 23.51 -24.70
C ALA A 137 -30.73 24.29 -24.51
N ARG A 138 -31.09 24.63 -23.26
CA ARG A 138 -32.27 25.45 -22.96
C ARG A 138 -32.09 26.90 -23.41
N ALA A 139 -30.93 27.49 -23.13
CA ALA A 139 -30.63 28.86 -23.53
C ALA A 139 -30.70 29.04 -25.06
N LEU A 140 -30.19 28.06 -25.83
CA LEU A 140 -30.29 28.05 -27.29
C LEU A 140 -31.74 28.01 -27.79
N LYS A 141 -32.62 27.25 -27.12
CA LYS A 141 -34.05 27.20 -27.47
C LYS A 141 -34.81 28.48 -27.15
N GLU A 142 -34.35 29.27 -26.17
CA GLU A 142 -34.98 30.55 -25.79
C GLU A 142 -34.55 31.71 -26.71
N THR A 143 -33.44 31.58 -27.46
CA THR A 143 -32.96 32.58 -28.43
C THR A 143 -33.50 32.41 -29.85
N ASP A 144 -34.15 31.28 -30.14
CA ASP A 144 -34.74 30.95 -31.47
C ASP A 144 -36.23 31.35 -31.60
N PHE A 145 -36.75 32.15 -30.66
CA PHE A 145 -38.08 32.77 -30.68
C PHE A 145 -37.98 34.29 -30.63
#